data_AF-A0A3D5JXP1-F1
#
_entry.id   AF-A0A3D5JXP1-F1
#
_cell.length_a   1.000
_cell.length_b   1.000
_cell.length_c   1.000
_cell.angle_alpha   90.00
_cell.angle_beta   90.00
_cell.angle_gamma   90.00
#
_symmetry.space_group_name_H-M   'P 1'
#
loop_
_entity.id
_entity.type
_entity.pdbx_description
1 polymer ?
#
loop_
_entity_poly.entity_id
_entity_poly.type
_entity_poly.pdbx_seq_one_letter_code
_entity_poly.pdbx_strand_id
1 'polypeptide(L)'
;MNIRSGLLLKKQQNIPLDKITDLSIIGGPFLDSLGISKISIETASSTPFPLTGVANAEKFRDVVLQHRDQQASATNQPAAVAVPSNYVLVEIRDILARIKAKLPVDN
;
A
#
# COMPACT_ATOMS: atom_id res chain seq x y z
N MET A 1 -6.28 -43.90 6.33
CA MET A 1 -5.14 -42.95 6.37
C MET A 1 -4.44 -42.98 5.03
N ASN A 2 -4.22 -41.79 4.43
CA ASN A 2 -3.23 -41.43 3.40
C ASN A 2 -3.85 -40.55 2.31
N ILE A 3 -3.77 -39.24 2.53
CA ILE A 3 -3.89 -38.26 1.44
C ILE A 3 -2.47 -38.04 0.94
N ARG A 4 -2.20 -38.48 -0.29
CA ARG A 4 -0.97 -38.15 -1.03
C ARG A 4 -1.15 -36.76 -1.64
N SER A 5 -0.45 -35.76 -1.12
CA SER A 5 -0.35 -34.45 -1.75
C SER A 5 0.71 -34.54 -2.86
N GLY A 6 0.28 -34.38 -4.11
CA GLY A 6 1.07 -34.64 -5.31
C GLY A 6 2.17 -33.62 -5.58
N LEU A 7 3.24 -34.10 -6.23
CA LEU A 7 4.42 -33.38 -6.74
C LEU A 7 4.12 -32.38 -7.88
N LEU A 8 2.87 -32.33 -8.37
CA LEU A 8 2.51 -31.69 -9.65
C LEU A 8 1.57 -30.48 -9.51
N LEU A 9 1.17 -30.10 -8.29
CA LEU A 9 0.26 -28.97 -8.10
C LEU A 9 1.05 -27.65 -8.13
N LYS A 10 0.86 -26.87 -9.20
CA LYS A 10 1.32 -25.47 -9.26
C LYS A 10 0.30 -24.60 -8.55
N LYS A 11 0.71 -23.95 -7.46
CA LYS A 11 -0.07 -22.90 -6.79
C LYS A 11 0.40 -21.53 -7.29
N GLN A 12 -0.50 -20.79 -7.95
CA GLN A 12 -0.26 -19.41 -8.36
C GLN A 12 -1.25 -18.51 -7.62
N GLN A 13 -0.77 -17.45 -6.98
CA GLN A 13 -1.58 -16.50 -6.26
C GLN A 13 -1.16 -15.09 -6.67
N ASN A 14 -2.13 -14.27 -7.06
CA ASN A 14 -1.91 -12.87 -7.37
C ASN A 14 -2.26 -12.03 -6.14
N ILE A 15 -1.31 -11.25 -5.63
CA ILE A 15 -1.49 -10.38 -4.46
C ILE A 15 -1.37 -8.93 -4.95
N PRO A 16 -2.47 -8.15 -4.96
CA PRO A 16 -2.39 -6.73 -5.27
C PRO A 16 -1.46 -6.00 -4.32
N LEU A 17 -0.69 -5.03 -4.84
CA LEU A 17 0.31 -4.29 -4.06
C LEU A 17 -0.32 -3.52 -2.89
N ASP A 18 -1.52 -2.96 -3.06
CA ASP A 18 -2.28 -2.26 -2.01
C ASP A 18 -2.71 -3.18 -0.85
N LYS A 19 -2.73 -4.49 -1.06
CA LYS A 19 -3.08 -5.49 -0.04
C LYS A 19 -1.89 -6.02 0.72
N ILE A 20 -0.67 -5.72 0.27
CA ILE A 20 0.56 -6.07 1.00
C ILE A 20 0.67 -5.14 2.20
N THR A 21 0.66 -5.71 3.41
CA THR A 21 0.80 -4.94 4.65
C THR A 21 2.23 -4.95 5.16
N ASP A 22 2.90 -6.10 5.06
CA ASP A 22 4.29 -6.26 5.45
C ASP A 22 4.97 -7.37 4.65
N LEU A 23 6.30 -7.33 4.65
CA LEU A 23 7.18 -8.31 4.02
C LEU A 23 8.28 -8.65 5.02
N SER A 24 8.25 -9.88 5.53
CA SER A 24 9.26 -10.37 6.47
C SER A 24 10.28 -11.25 5.75
N ILE A 25 11.57 -11.05 6.03
CA ILE A 25 12.66 -11.85 5.47
C ILE A 25 13.07 -12.90 6.50
N ILE A 26 13.10 -14.16 6.06
CA ILE A 26 13.50 -15.32 6.83
C ILE A 26 14.79 -15.84 6.18
N GLY A 27 15.90 -15.64 6.88
CA GLY A 27 17.25 -16.04 6.47
C GLY A 27 17.88 -17.04 7.44
N GLY A 28 19.13 -17.41 7.16
CA GLY A 28 19.93 -18.29 8.01
C GLY A 28 21.15 -18.83 7.27
N PRO A 29 22.14 -19.40 7.98
CA PRO A 29 23.48 -19.66 7.43
C PRO A 29 23.52 -20.48 6.13
N PHE A 30 22.56 -21.40 5.95
CA PHE A 30 22.44 -22.20 4.73
C PHE A 30 21.82 -21.45 3.55
N LEU A 31 20.84 -20.59 3.79
CA LEU A 31 20.21 -19.79 2.74
C LEU A 31 21.15 -18.65 2.31
N ASP A 32 21.83 -18.05 3.28
CA ASP A 32 22.78 -16.96 3.07
C ASP A 32 23.99 -17.45 2.26
N SER A 33 24.49 -18.67 2.50
CA SER A 33 25.58 -19.26 1.72
C SER A 33 25.19 -19.55 0.26
N LEU A 34 23.89 -19.71 -0.01
CA LEU A 34 23.33 -19.85 -1.35
C LEU A 34 22.93 -18.51 -1.97
N GLY A 35 23.09 -17.39 -1.25
CA GLY A 35 22.72 -16.05 -1.70
C GLY A 35 21.21 -15.84 -1.88
N ILE A 36 20.38 -16.64 -1.20
CA ILE A 36 18.93 -16.58 -1.28
C ILE A 36 18.30 -16.41 0.11
N SER A 37 17.06 -15.97 0.16
CA SER A 37 16.28 -15.95 1.40
C SER A 37 14.83 -16.35 1.12
N LYS A 38 14.05 -16.55 2.19
CA LYS A 38 12.61 -16.73 2.10
C LYS A 38 11.93 -15.43 2.52
N ILE A 39 10.89 -15.02 1.80
CA ILE A 39 10.07 -13.84 2.13
C ILE A 39 8.67 -14.32 2.50
N SER A 40 8.12 -13.80 3.61
CA SER A 40 6.71 -13.96 3.97
C SER A 40 5.97 -12.69 3.59
N ILE A 41 5.00 -12.80 2.70
CA ILE A 41 4.13 -11.68 2.31
C ILE A 41 2.92 -11.69 3.23
N GLU A 42 2.82 -10.67 4.07
CA GLU A 42 1.68 -10.41 4.93
C GLU A 42 0.65 -9.56 4.18
N THR A 43 -0.62 -9.87 4.40
CA THR A 43 -1.73 -9.14 3.78
C THR A 43 -2.80 -8.85 4.82
N ALA A 44 -3.61 -7.82 4.58
CA ALA A 44 -4.57 -7.31 5.56
C ALA A 44 -5.59 -8.34 6.10
N SER A 45 -5.86 -9.43 5.38
CA SER A 45 -6.86 -10.42 5.82
C SER A 45 -6.61 -11.85 5.29
N SER A 46 -5.39 -12.19 4.88
CA SER A 46 -5.13 -13.53 4.34
C SER A 46 -3.92 -14.17 4.99
N THR A 47 -3.84 -15.50 4.86
CA THR A 47 -2.71 -16.27 5.39
C THR A 47 -1.42 -15.81 4.73
N PRO A 48 -0.32 -15.72 5.49
CA PRO A 48 0.98 -15.32 4.95
C PRO A 48 1.36 -16.17 3.74
N PHE A 49 1.80 -15.51 2.67
CA PHE A 49 2.24 -16.21 1.46
C PHE A 49 3.77 -16.30 1.42
N PRO A 50 4.36 -17.51 1.51
CA PRO A 50 5.80 -17.67 1.45
C PRO A 50 6.31 -17.66 0.00
N LEU A 51 7.27 -16.79 -0.27
CA LEU A 51 8.09 -16.79 -1.48
C LEU A 51 9.49 -17.30 -1.12
N THR A 52 9.92 -18.42 -1.70
CA THR A 52 11.18 -19.08 -1.33
C THR A 52 12.21 -18.91 -2.44
N GLY A 53 13.49 -18.76 -2.09
CA GLY A 53 14.57 -18.66 -3.07
C GLY A 53 14.74 -17.27 -3.68
N VAL A 54 14.41 -16.23 -2.93
CA VAL A 54 14.53 -14.84 -3.39
C VAL A 54 15.97 -14.38 -3.22
N ALA A 55 16.63 -14.03 -4.32
CA ALA A 55 17.93 -13.36 -4.28
C ALA A 55 17.74 -11.88 -3.90
N ASN A 56 18.64 -11.33 -3.09
CA ASN A 56 18.58 -9.94 -2.62
C ASN A 56 17.22 -9.56 -2.01
N ALA A 57 16.76 -10.35 -1.04
CA ALA A 57 15.44 -10.21 -0.44
C ALA A 57 15.15 -8.82 0.13
N GLU A 58 16.17 -8.13 0.66
CA GLU A 58 16.07 -6.76 1.16
C GLU A 58 15.69 -5.78 0.05
N LYS A 59 16.45 -5.78 -1.05
CA LYS A 59 16.16 -4.91 -2.21
C LYS A 59 14.79 -5.21 -2.81
N PHE A 60 14.40 -6.49 -2.89
CA PHE A 60 13.06 -6.87 -3.35
C PHE A 60 11.98 -6.27 -2.45
N ARG A 61 12.12 -6.43 -1.12
CA ARG A 61 11.20 -5.86 -0.13
C ARG A 61 11.07 -4.36 -0.31
N ASP A 62 12.18 -3.65 -0.38
CA ASP A 62 12.21 -2.20 -0.48
C ASP A 62 11.48 -1.70 -1.74
N VAL A 63 11.75 -2.32 -2.89
CA VAL A 63 11.09 -1.97 -4.16
C VAL A 63 9.59 -2.22 -4.09
N VAL A 64 9.15 -3.34 -3.51
CA VAL A 64 7.72 -3.67 -3.41
C VAL A 64 6.99 -2.70 -2.47
N LEU A 65 7.57 -2.41 -1.31
CA LEU A 65 6.98 -1.45 -0.36
C LEU A 65 6.95 -0.04 -0.95
N GLN A 66 8.02 0.39 -1.62
CA GLN A 66 8.08 1.68 -2.31
C GLN A 66 7.00 1.79 -3.38
N HIS A 67 6.81 0.76 -4.21
CA HIS A 67 5.76 0.75 -5.24
C HIS A 67 4.36 0.80 -4.63
N ARG A 68 4.12 0.06 -3.53
CA ARG A 68 2.85 0.13 -2.79
C ARG A 68 2.59 1.56 -2.30
N ASP A 69 3.59 2.18 -1.68
CA ASP A 69 3.45 3.55 -1.15
C ASP A 69 3.21 4.59 -2.25
N GLN A 70 3.90 4.46 -3.38
CA GLN A 70 3.66 5.28 -4.57
C GLN A 70 2.24 5.12 -5.12
N GLN A 71 1.72 3.90 -5.19
CA GLN A 71 0.34 3.65 -5.64
C GLN A 71 -0.71 4.19 -4.67
N ALA A 72 -0.48 4.05 -3.36
CA ALA A 72 -1.34 4.64 -2.33
C ALA A 72 -1.36 6.18 -2.44
N SER A 73 -0.19 6.79 -2.71
CA SER A 73 -0.06 8.23 -2.88
C SER A 73 -0.69 8.75 -4.18
N ALA A 74 -0.58 7.98 -5.28
CA ALA A 74 -1.18 8.33 -6.57
C ALA A 74 -2.72 8.28 -6.52
N THR A 75 -3.30 7.34 -5.76
CA THR A 75 -4.75 7.24 -5.56
C THR A 75 -5.29 8.38 -4.68
N ASN A 76 -4.45 8.93 -3.79
CA ASN A 76 -4.79 10.04 -2.91
C ASN A 76 -4.41 11.43 -3.46
N GLN A 77 -3.88 11.53 -4.68
CA GLN A 77 -3.84 12.83 -5.35
C GLN A 77 -5.26 13.13 -5.85
N PRO A 78 -5.97 14.11 -5.26
CA PRO A 78 -7.15 14.62 -5.93
C PRO A 78 -6.68 15.07 -7.30
N ALA A 79 -7.34 14.59 -8.36
CA ALA A 79 -7.13 15.11 -9.70
C ALA A 79 -7.06 16.62 -9.57
N ALA A 80 -5.92 17.21 -9.89
CA ALA A 80 -5.74 18.65 -9.83
C ALA A 80 -6.65 19.23 -10.91
N VAL A 81 -7.94 19.37 -10.59
CA VAL A 81 -8.81 20.31 -11.27
C VAL A 81 -8.12 21.63 -11.01
N ALA A 82 -7.54 22.21 -12.06
CA ALA A 82 -6.99 23.55 -12.04
C ALA A 82 -8.16 24.54 -11.86
N VAL A 83 -8.85 24.47 -10.72
CA VAL A 83 -9.69 25.55 -10.25
C VAL A 83 -8.69 26.60 -9.80
N PRO A 84 -8.69 27.81 -10.38
CA PRO A 84 -7.85 28.88 -9.87
C PRO A 84 -8.14 29.00 -8.37
N SER A 85 -7.15 28.72 -7.54
CA SER A 85 -7.27 28.69 -6.07
C SER A 85 -7.88 29.97 -5.51
N ASN A 86 -7.72 31.08 -6.24
CA ASN A 86 -8.34 32.37 -5.95
C ASN A 86 -9.89 32.33 -6.02
N TYR A 87 -10.49 31.60 -6.96
CA TYR A 87 -11.95 31.52 -7.08
C TYR A 87 -12.59 30.88 -5.84
N VAL A 88 -12.00 29.78 -5.36
CA VAL A 88 -12.46 29.09 -4.14
C VAL A 88 -12.30 29.99 -2.91
N LEU A 89 -11.21 30.74 -2.81
CA LEU A 89 -10.99 31.68 -1.70
C LEU A 89 -11.97 32.86 -1.74
N VAL A 90 -12.32 33.37 -2.92
CA VAL A 90 -13.34 34.41 -3.11
C VAL A 90 -14.72 33.88 -2.72
N GLU A 91 -15.07 32.67 -3.14
CA GLU A 91 -16.34 32.02 -2.79
C GLU A 91 -16.46 31.80 -1.27
N ILE A 92 -15.42 31.27 -0.62
CA ILE A 92 -15.38 31.10 0.84
C ILE A 92 -15.56 32.46 1.53
N ARG A 93 -14.84 33.51 1.11
CA ARG A 93 -14.96 34.87 1.67
C ARG A 93 -16.40 35.39 1.58
N ASP A 94 -17.03 35.23 0.44
CA ASP A 94 -18.37 35.77 0.18
C ASP A 94 -19.44 35.00 0.97
N ILE A 95 -19.29 33.68 1.11
CA ILE A 95 -20.15 32.86 1.98
C ILE A 95 -20.00 33.30 3.44
N LEU A 96 -18.78 33.52 3.93
CA LEU A 96 -18.53 33.98 5.30
C LEU A 96 -19.10 35.38 5.56
N ALA A 97 -18.97 36.30 4.62
CA ALA A 97 -19.57 37.64 4.71
C ALA A 97 -21.11 37.55 4.79
N ARG A 98 -21.72 36.65 4.02
CA ARG A 98 -23.17 36.42 4.02
C ARG A 98 -23.66 35.81 5.34
N ILE A 99 -22.90 34.88 5.92
CA ILE A 99 -23.19 34.30 7.24
C ILE A 99 -23.09 35.38 8.32
N LYS A 100 -22.02 36.18 8.30
CA LYS A 100 -21.84 37.31 9.23
C LYS A 100 -22.99 38.30 9.19
N ALA A 101 -23.54 38.59 8.00
CA ALA A 101 -24.69 39.48 7.85
C ALA A 101 -26.01 38.89 8.37
N LYS A 102 -26.11 37.56 8.52
CA LYS A 102 -27.30 36.86 9.04
C LYS A 102 -27.22 36.54 10.53
N LEU A 103 -26.05 36.65 11.14
CA LEU A 103 -25.92 36.51 12.59
C LEU A 103 -26.48 37.78 13.25
N PRO A 104 -27.32 37.64 14.29
CA PRO A 104 -27.67 38.79 15.12
C PRO A 104 -26.37 39.37 15.69
N VAL A 105 -26.25 40.69 15.68
CA VAL A 105 -25.18 41.34 16.44
C VAL A 105 -25.54 41.13 17.90
N ASP A 106 -24.86 40.20 18.56
CA ASP A 106 -25.00 40.00 20.01
C ASP A 106 -24.73 41.34 20.70
N ASN A 107 -25.73 41.83 21.43
CA ASN A 107 -25.70 43.01 22.28
C ASN A 107 -25.80 42.58 23.74
#